data_AF-A0A438IBS6-F1
#
_entry.id   AF-A0A438IBS6-F1
#
_cell.length_a   1.000
_cell.length_b   1.000
_cell.length_c   1.000
_cell.angle_alpha   90.00
_cell.angle_beta   90.00
_cell.angle_gamma   90.00
#
_symmetry.space_group_name_H-M   'P 1'
#
loop_
_entity.id
_entity.type
_entity.pdbx_description
1 polymer ?
#
loop_
_entity_poly.entity_id
_entity_poly.type
_entity_poly.pdbx_seq_one_letter_code
_entity_poly.pdbx_strand_id
1 'polypeptide(L)'
;MSNGQRPTYWINCENVVLHCTSGFLMGLMLMGYPNLKNVRELIYKKGFAKIEGQKVPLTDNNIIEQALGKHGIMCIEDIVHEIANVGPHFKEVNSFLWPFTLNKPEGGFQGKKKLFKEGGDAGNRGDKINELIGKMN
;
A
#
# COMPACT_ATOMS: atom_id res chain seq x y z
N MET A 1 -24.18 4.28 -17.77
CA MET A 1 -24.22 3.77 -16.38
C MET A 1 -24.01 2.26 -16.43
N SER A 2 -23.47 1.70 -15.33
CA SER A 2 -23.06 0.30 -15.08
C SER A 2 -21.91 -0.23 -15.95
N ASN A 3 -20.66 -0.19 -15.46
CA ASN A 3 -20.05 -1.16 -14.51
C ASN A 3 -19.96 -2.57 -15.10
N GLY A 4 -18.78 -2.91 -15.65
CA GLY A 4 -18.44 -4.24 -16.15
C GLY A 4 -16.95 -4.49 -16.02
N GLN A 5 -16.59 -5.34 -15.07
CA GLN A 5 -15.25 -5.72 -14.61
C GLN A 5 -14.17 -5.89 -15.70
N ARG A 6 -12.91 -5.58 -15.33
CA ARG A 6 -11.72 -6.46 -15.51
C ARG A 6 -10.53 -5.94 -14.68
N PRO A 7 -9.58 -6.81 -14.29
CA PRO A 7 -9.17 -6.97 -12.90
C PRO A 7 -7.86 -6.24 -12.59
N THR A 8 -7.79 -5.57 -11.45
CA THR A 8 -6.52 -5.18 -10.84
C THR A 8 -6.32 -5.97 -9.56
N TYR A 9 -6.00 -7.25 -9.71
CA TYR A 9 -5.01 -7.88 -8.84
C TYR A 9 -3.67 -7.25 -9.31
N TRP A 10 -2.68 -6.87 -8.51
CA TRP A 10 -2.01 -7.59 -7.45
C TRP A 10 -1.31 -6.56 -6.55
N ILE A 11 -1.68 -6.47 -5.27
CA ILE A 11 -0.71 -6.16 -4.22
C ILE A 11 -0.52 -7.48 -3.49
N ASN A 12 0.29 -8.34 -4.09
CA ASN A 12 0.76 -9.54 -3.43
C ASN A 12 2.08 -9.16 -2.73
N CYS A 13 1.92 -8.62 -1.53
CA CYS A 13 2.37 -9.31 -0.33
C CYS A 13 3.77 -9.93 -0.35
N GLU A 14 4.77 -9.26 -0.93
CA GLU A 14 6.18 -9.48 -0.59
C GLU A 14 6.89 -8.11 -0.61
N ASN A 15 6.96 -7.45 0.55
CA ASN A 15 7.62 -6.16 0.79
C ASN A 15 7.04 -4.94 0.03
N VAL A 16 6.03 -4.30 0.63
CA VAL A 16 5.44 -2.98 0.31
C VAL A 16 5.74 -2.42 -1.09
N VAL A 17 5.13 -3.03 -2.11
CA VAL A 17 5.18 -2.51 -3.48
C VAL A 17 4.05 -1.50 -3.67
N LEU A 18 4.40 -0.23 -3.88
CA LEU A 18 3.44 0.83 -4.15
C LEU A 18 3.17 0.92 -5.65
N HIS A 19 2.02 0.42 -6.08
CA HIS A 19 1.58 0.55 -7.46
C HIS A 19 0.68 1.80 -7.61
N CYS A 20 1.19 2.83 -8.28
CA CYS A 20 0.43 4.05 -8.56
C CYS A 20 -0.43 3.85 -9.82
N THR A 21 -1.69 3.45 -9.65
CA THR A 21 -2.66 3.29 -10.75
C THR A 21 -3.32 4.62 -11.10
N SER A 22 -2.59 5.55 -11.74
CA SER A 22 -3.25 6.67 -12.42
C SER A 22 -3.40 6.34 -13.91
N GLY A 23 -4.64 6.38 -14.40
CA GLY A 23 -5.13 5.81 -15.68
C GLY A 23 -4.58 6.39 -16.99
N PHE A 24 -3.29 6.73 -17.06
CA PHE A 24 -2.64 7.09 -18.33
C PHE A 24 -1.13 6.74 -18.40
N LEU A 25 -0.58 6.02 -17.41
CA LEU A 25 0.83 5.60 -17.41
C LEU A 25 0.93 4.07 -17.37
N MET A 26 1.20 3.50 -18.54
CA MET A 26 1.51 2.09 -18.74
C MET A 26 2.79 1.70 -17.98
N GLY A 27 2.64 0.98 -16.86
CA GLY A 27 3.66 0.07 -16.30
C GLY A 27 4.88 0.72 -15.64
N LEU A 28 4.70 1.54 -14.61
CA LEU A 28 5.79 1.91 -13.70
C LEU A 28 5.61 1.14 -12.38
N MET A 29 6.26 -0.01 -12.26
CA MET A 29 6.34 -0.74 -11.00
C MET A 29 7.43 -0.10 -10.15
N LEU A 30 7.04 0.54 -9.05
CA LEU A 30 7.96 1.18 -8.10
C LEU A 30 8.14 0.23 -6.92
N MET A 31 9.40 -0.12 -6.64
CA MET A 31 9.73 -0.99 -5.51
C MET A 31 10.68 -0.25 -4.57
N GLY A 32 10.63 -0.55 -3.28
CA GLY A 32 11.54 0.04 -2.31
C GLY A 32 11.21 -0.40 -0.89
N TYR A 33 12.02 0.06 0.06
CA TYR A 33 11.85 -0.26 1.48
C TYR A 33 11.31 0.96 2.21
N PRO A 34 10.01 0.98 2.53
CA PRO A 34 9.44 2.08 3.29
C PRO A 34 9.85 2.00 4.75
N ASN A 35 10.10 3.16 5.34
CA ASN A 35 10.34 3.31 6.77
C ASN A 35 9.05 3.09 7.56
N LEU A 36 9.18 2.67 8.82
CA LEU A 36 8.07 2.49 9.76
C LEU A 36 7.16 3.73 9.82
N LYS A 37 7.75 4.93 9.78
CA LYS A 37 7.00 6.20 9.75
C LYS A 37 6.05 6.27 8.55
N ASN A 38 6.53 5.93 7.36
CA ASN A 38 5.75 6.02 6.13
C ASN A 38 4.66 4.94 6.09
N VAL A 39 4.98 3.71 6.50
CA VAL A 39 4.00 2.62 6.63
C VAL A 39 2.88 3.03 7.59
N ARG A 40 3.24 3.58 8.75
CA ARG A 40 2.29 4.13 9.72
C ARG A 40 1.40 5.18 9.07
N GLU A 41 1.97 6.24 8.50
CA GLU A 41 1.18 7.32 7.90
C GLU A 41 0.24 6.82 6.78
N LEU A 42 0.68 5.87 5.97
CA LEU A 42 -0.14 5.27 4.91
C LEU A 42 -1.34 4.52 5.47
N ILE A 43 -1.14 3.71 6.51
CA ILE A 43 -2.22 2.95 7.14
C ILE A 43 -3.19 3.88 7.87
N TYR A 44 -2.70 4.89 8.59
CA TYR A 44 -3.58 5.84 9.29
C TYR A 44 -4.38 6.74 8.33
N LYS A 45 -3.76 7.28 7.29
CA LYS A 45 -4.42 8.25 6.40
C LYS A 45 -5.23 7.59 5.28
N LYS A 46 -4.75 6.45 4.78
CA LYS A 46 -5.25 5.82 3.55
C LYS A 46 -5.59 4.33 3.74
N GLY A 47 -5.52 3.82 4.97
CA GLY A 47 -5.88 2.44 5.29
C GLY A 47 -7.38 2.23 5.32
N PHE A 48 -7.80 1.21 4.58
CA PHE A 48 -9.17 0.73 4.61
C PHE A 48 -9.14 -0.78 4.81
N ALA A 49 -10.09 -1.27 5.59
CA ALA A 49 -10.38 -2.69 5.70
C ALA A 49 -11.26 -3.13 4.52
N LYS A 50 -11.06 -4.38 4.11
CA LYS A 50 -11.90 -5.13 3.20
C LYS A 50 -12.82 -6.03 4.01
N ILE A 51 -14.05 -5.59 4.25
CA ILE A 51 -15.05 -6.33 5.04
C ILE A 51 -16.22 -6.63 4.11
N GLU A 52 -16.51 -7.92 3.91
CA GLU A 52 -17.60 -8.37 3.03
C GLU A 52 -17.57 -7.76 1.61
N GLY A 53 -16.37 -7.45 1.10
CA GLY A 53 -16.18 -6.81 -0.19
C GLY A 53 -16.42 -5.30 -0.21
N GLN A 54 -16.77 -4.70 0.92
CA GLN A 54 -16.88 -3.25 1.10
C GLN A 54 -15.58 -2.67 1.64
N LYS A 55 -15.36 -1.39 1.29
CA LYS A 55 -14.20 -0.60 1.71
C LYS A 55 -14.60 0.20 2.96
N VAL A 56 -14.10 -0.20 4.12
CA VAL A 56 -14.42 0.42 5.41
C VAL A 56 -13.18 1.12 5.97
N PRO A 57 -13.26 2.39 6.41
CA PRO A 57 -12.10 3.08 6.96
C PRO A 57 -11.64 2.45 8.29
N LEU A 58 -10.32 2.36 8.49
CA LEU A 58 -9.72 1.87 9.74
C LEU A 58 -9.73 2.95 10.82
N THR A 59 -10.91 3.34 11.27
CA THR A 59 -11.08 4.37 12.33
C THR A 59 -11.31 3.77 13.70
N ASP A 60 -11.76 2.52 13.78
CA ASP A 60 -12.20 1.88 15.00
C ASP A 60 -11.46 0.57 15.22
N ASN A 61 -10.84 0.41 16.40
CA ASN A 61 -10.06 -0.78 16.74
C ASN A 61 -10.96 -2.03 16.87
N ASN A 62 -12.25 -1.88 17.19
CA ASN A 62 -13.18 -3.02 17.28
C ASN A 62 -13.30 -3.74 15.94
N ILE A 63 -13.21 -3.01 14.82
CA ILE A 63 -13.27 -3.59 13.48
C ILE A 63 -12.06 -4.51 13.23
N ILE A 64 -10.89 -4.10 13.72
CA ILE A 64 -9.63 -4.83 13.58
C ILE A 64 -9.66 -6.06 14.48
N GLU A 65 -10.05 -5.89 15.75
CA GLU A 65 -10.20 -6.96 16.71
C GLU A 65 -11.19 -8.04 16.23
N GLN A 66 -12.32 -7.65 15.65
CA GLN A 66 -13.29 -8.61 15.12
C GLN A 66 -12.74 -9.44 13.95
N ALA A 67 -11.92 -8.84 13.09
CA ALA A 67 -11.37 -9.52 11.91
C ALA A 67 -10.10 -10.33 12.21
N LEU A 68 -9.21 -9.77 13.03
CA LEU A 68 -7.84 -10.25 13.24
C LEU A 68 -7.51 -10.52 14.71
N GLY A 69 -8.44 -10.32 15.65
CA GLY A 69 -8.19 -10.57 17.08
C GLY A 69 -7.84 -12.02 17.39
N LYS A 70 -8.29 -12.98 16.57
CA LYS A 70 -7.85 -14.39 16.62
C LYS A 70 -6.34 -14.59 16.38
N HIS A 71 -5.68 -13.62 15.75
CA HIS A 71 -4.25 -13.60 15.46
C HIS A 71 -3.47 -12.71 16.46
N GLY A 72 -4.14 -12.17 17.48
CA GLY A 72 -3.53 -11.26 18.45
C GLY A 72 -3.34 -9.82 17.93
N ILE A 73 -4.01 -9.46 16.84
CA ILE A 73 -3.96 -8.12 16.24
C ILE A 73 -5.22 -7.38 16.66
N MET A 74 -5.07 -6.41 17.57
CA MET A 74 -6.19 -5.74 18.22
C MET A 74 -6.32 -4.28 17.74
N CYS A 75 -5.20 -3.68 17.34
CA CYS A 75 -5.12 -2.27 17.01
C CYS A 75 -4.43 -2.02 15.65
N ILE A 76 -4.54 -0.79 15.16
CA ILE A 76 -3.83 -0.33 13.95
C ILE A 76 -2.31 -0.45 14.11
N GLU A 77 -1.78 -0.22 15.32
CA GLU A 77 -0.34 -0.33 15.59
C GLU A 77 0.18 -1.76 15.41
N ASP A 78 -0.61 -2.78 15.75
CA ASP A 78 -0.24 -4.18 15.52
C ASP A 78 -0.18 -4.49 14.02
N ILE A 79 -1.12 -3.96 13.23
CA ILE A 79 -1.11 -4.04 11.77
C ILE A 79 0.16 -3.41 11.19
N VAL A 80 0.52 -2.21 11.66
CA VAL A 80 1.72 -1.49 11.22
C VAL A 80 2.98 -2.30 11.55
N HIS A 81 3.04 -2.87 12.75
CA HIS A 81 4.17 -3.68 13.20
C HIS A 81 4.31 -4.95 12.37
N GLU A 82 3.21 -5.66 12.13
CA GLU A 82 3.18 -6.91 11.37
C GLU A 82 3.59 -6.70 9.90
N ILE A 83 3.18 -5.58 9.31
CA ILE A 83 3.57 -5.21 7.93
C ILE A 83 5.03 -4.77 7.85
N ALA A 84 5.50 -3.98 8.82
CA ALA A 84 6.87 -3.46 8.80
C ALA A 84 7.91 -4.57 9.04
N ASN A 85 7.60 -5.54 9.89
CA ASN A 85 8.51 -6.63 10.25
C ASN A 85 8.24 -7.94 9.51
N VAL A 86 7.20 -7.99 8.67
CA VAL A 86 6.76 -9.19 7.94
C VAL A 86 6.55 -10.36 8.91
N GLY A 87 5.66 -10.16 9.90
CA GLY A 87 5.43 -11.17 10.92
C GLY A 87 4.56 -12.35 10.44
N PRO A 88 4.26 -13.29 11.34
CA PRO A 88 3.68 -14.59 10.99
C PRO A 88 2.29 -14.51 10.37
N HIS A 89 1.50 -13.47 10.69
CA HIS A 89 0.14 -13.28 10.18
C HIS A 89 0.05 -12.19 9.09
N PHE A 90 1.18 -11.90 8.45
CA PHE A 90 1.27 -10.88 7.39
C PHE A 90 0.27 -11.11 6.24
N LYS A 91 0.04 -12.37 5.87
CA LYS A 91 -0.87 -12.72 4.77
C LYS A 91 -2.33 -12.38 5.09
N GLU A 92 -2.74 -12.62 6.33
CA GLU A 92 -4.06 -12.34 6.86
C GLU A 92 -4.29 -10.83 6.95
N VAL A 93 -3.29 -10.10 7.45
CA VAL A 93 -3.30 -8.62 7.49
C VAL A 93 -3.39 -8.04 6.08
N ASN A 94 -2.58 -8.51 5.13
CA ASN A 94 -2.61 -8.01 3.76
C ASN A 94 -3.91 -8.35 3.03
N SER A 95 -4.53 -9.50 3.33
CA SER A 95 -5.85 -9.84 2.78
C SER A 95 -6.96 -8.99 3.38
N PHE A 96 -6.82 -8.58 4.63
CA PHE A 96 -7.75 -7.70 5.32
C PHE A 96 -7.64 -6.26 4.83
N LEU A 97 -6.43 -5.78 4.51
CA LEU A 97 -6.25 -4.44 3.98
C LEU A 97 -6.72 -4.31 2.53
N TRP A 98 -7.44 -3.22 2.27
CA TRP A 98 -7.75 -2.80 0.91
C TRP A 98 -6.53 -2.13 0.27
N PRO A 99 -6.30 -2.29 -1.04
CA PRO A 99 -5.23 -1.59 -1.75
C PRO A 99 -5.24 -0.07 -1.52
N PHE A 100 -4.09 0.47 -1.11
CA PHE A 100 -3.94 1.90 -0.89
C PHE A 100 -4.06 2.68 -2.21
N THR A 101 -4.85 3.75 -2.19
CA THR A 101 -4.95 4.67 -3.32
C THR A 101 -4.05 5.88 -3.04
N LEU A 102 -2.93 5.99 -3.75
CA LEU A 102 -1.99 7.10 -3.61
C LEU A 102 -2.29 8.23 -4.60
N ASN A 103 -1.98 9.46 -4.17
CA ASN A 103 -2.03 10.63 -5.05
C ASN A 103 -0.82 10.63 -5.99
N LYS A 104 -0.91 11.40 -7.07
CA LYS A 104 0.25 11.67 -7.92
C LYS A 104 1.29 12.46 -7.11
N PRO A 105 2.59 12.16 -7.24
CA PRO A 105 3.61 12.88 -6.50
C PRO A 105 3.66 14.35 -6.94
N GLU A 106 3.86 15.25 -5.98
CA GLU A 106 4.10 16.66 -6.27
C GLU A 106 5.36 16.83 -7.14
N GLY A 107 5.20 17.42 -8.33
CA GLY A 107 6.24 17.50 -9.38
C GLY A 107 6.14 16.44 -10.48
N GLY A 108 5.23 15.47 -10.37
CA GLY A 108 4.97 14.46 -11.40
C GLY A 108 6.08 13.42 -11.56
N PHE A 109 5.83 12.43 -12.44
CA PHE A 109 6.86 11.51 -12.90
C PHE A 109 7.48 12.04 -14.19
N GLN A 110 8.76 11.73 -14.44
CA GLN A 110 9.38 12.04 -15.73
C GLN A 110 8.81 11.20 -16.88
N GLY A 111 7.98 10.19 -16.56
CA GLY A 111 7.32 9.33 -17.54
C GLY A 111 8.27 8.34 -18.22
N LYS A 112 9.49 8.18 -17.67
CA LYS A 112 10.51 7.31 -18.25
C LYS A 112 10.36 5.90 -17.70
N LYS A 113 10.00 4.95 -18.57
CA LYS A 113 9.94 3.51 -18.26
C LYS A 113 11.30 2.85 -17.95
N LYS A 114 12.40 3.60 -18.02
CA LYS A 114 13.74 3.09 -17.72
C LYS A 114 13.87 2.75 -16.23
N LEU A 115 14.83 1.90 -15.89
CA LEU A 115 15.11 1.58 -14.50
C LEU A 115 15.61 2.81 -13.76
N PHE A 116 15.34 2.89 -12.46
CA PHE A 116 15.78 3.98 -11.60
C PHE A 116 17.31 4.11 -11.59
N LYS A 117 18.03 2.98 -11.67
CA LYS A 117 19.49 2.93 -11.82
C LYS A 117 19.98 3.62 -13.11
N GLU A 118 19.15 3.69 -14.14
CA GLU A 118 19.45 4.28 -15.45
C GLU A 118 18.86 5.69 -15.60
N GLY A 119 18.40 6.30 -14.50
CA GLY A 119 17.76 7.62 -14.49
C GLY A 119 16.30 7.62 -15.00
N GLY A 120 15.63 6.46 -14.95
CA GLY A 120 14.19 6.37 -15.18
C GLY A 120 13.36 6.37 -13.90
N ASP A 121 12.06 6.14 -14.05
CA ASP A 121 11.13 6.13 -12.93
C ASP A 121 10.84 4.72 -12.40
N ALA A 122 11.07 3.65 -13.17
CA ALA A 122 10.66 2.28 -12.82
C ALA A 122 11.70 1.52 -11.99
N GLY A 123 11.26 0.51 -11.22
CA GLY A 123 12.13 -0.42 -10.51
C GLY A 123 12.40 -0.07 -9.06
N ASN A 124 13.41 -0.72 -8.47
CA ASN A 124 13.76 -0.60 -7.06
C ASN A 124 14.48 0.74 -6.79
N ARG A 125 13.90 1.57 -5.92
CA ARG A 125 14.42 2.87 -5.46
C ARG A 125 15.13 2.78 -4.11
N GLY A 126 15.15 1.61 -3.47
CA GLY A 126 15.70 1.42 -2.12
C GLY A 126 15.04 2.38 -1.13
N ASP A 127 15.85 3.09 -0.34
CA ASP A 127 15.37 4.05 0.66
C ASP A 127 14.79 5.34 0.07
N LYS A 128 15.08 5.64 -1.20
CA LYS A 128 14.53 6.83 -1.91
C LYS A 128 13.03 6.72 -2.19
N ILE A 129 12.43 5.55 -1.95
CA ILE A 129 10.97 5.42 -1.97
C ILE A 129 10.33 6.28 -0.88
N ASN A 130 11.03 6.52 0.23
CA ASN A 130 10.47 7.24 1.37
C ASN A 130 10.15 8.70 1.04
N GLU A 131 11.04 9.36 0.28
CA GLU A 131 10.81 10.72 -0.22
C GLU A 131 9.61 10.76 -1.18
N LEU A 132 9.45 9.73 -2.01
CA LEU A 132 8.35 9.64 -2.96
C LEU A 132 7.00 9.47 -2.25
N ILE A 133 6.94 8.61 -1.23
CA ILE A 133 5.74 8.42 -0.41
C ILE A 133 5.34 9.73 0.26
N GLY A 134 6.32 10.48 0.78
CA GLY A 134 6.08 11.80 1.37
C GLY A 134 5.40 12.77 0.40
N LYS A 135 5.76 12.72 -0.90
CA LYS A 135 5.15 13.54 -1.96
C LYS A 135 3.78 13.05 -2.46
N MET A 136 3.40 11.82 -2.13
CA MET A 136 2.14 11.18 -2.55
C MET A 136 1.10 11.10 -1.43
N ASN A 137 1.47 11.53 -0.22
CA ASN A 137 0.56 11.61 0.93
C ASN A 137 -0.49 12.68 0.71
#